data_AF-A0A2V8NLG0-F1
#
_entry.id   AF-A0A2V8NLG0-F1
#
_cell.length_a   1.000
_cell.length_b   1.000
_cell.length_c   1.000
_cell.angle_alpha   90.00
_cell.angle_beta   90.00
_cell.angle_gamma   90.00
#
_symmetry.space_group_name_H-M   'P 1'
#
loop_
_entity.id
_entity.type
_entity.pdbx_description
1 polymer ?
#
loop_
_entity_poly.entity_id
_entity_poly.type
_entity_poly.pdbx_seq_one_letter_code
_entity_poly.pdbx_strand_id
1 'polypeptide(L)'
;MVYTAEITRDNPALVIFLLDQSRSMSERLGAGEDHRTKAQCVADALNRLLQNLVIKAAKAEGVRDYFWVSAIGYGYPVGSI
;
A
#
# COMPACT_ATOMS: atom_id res chain seq x y z
N MET A 1 -24.61 -0.88 3.37
CA MET A 1 -24.23 -2.17 4.00
C MET A 1 -22.71 -2.29 3.91
N VAL A 2 -22.04 -2.69 4.99
CA VAL A 2 -20.57 -2.85 4.99
C VAL A 2 -20.24 -4.24 4.42
N TYR A 3 -19.11 -4.38 3.73
CA TYR A 3 -18.65 -5.68 3.26
C TYR A 3 -18.26 -6.57 4.44
N THR A 4 -18.84 -7.78 4.52
CA THR A 4 -18.64 -8.72 5.65
C THR A 4 -18.11 -10.08 5.21
N ALA A 5 -17.72 -10.25 3.95
CA ALA A 5 -17.22 -11.55 3.51
C ALA A 5 -15.86 -11.83 4.16
N GLU A 6 -15.71 -13.04 4.72
CA GLU A 6 -14.47 -13.48 5.33
C GLU A 6 -13.39 -13.70 4.27
N ILE A 7 -12.15 -13.35 4.62
CA ILE A 7 -10.99 -13.57 3.77
C ILE A 7 -10.52 -15.02 3.97
N THR A 8 -10.69 -15.85 2.94
CA THR A 8 -10.29 -17.26 2.96
C THR A 8 -9.50 -17.60 1.69
N ARG A 9 -9.06 -18.85 1.54
CA ARG A 9 -8.38 -19.30 0.32
C ARG A 9 -9.32 -19.39 -0.87
N ASP A 10 -10.58 -19.73 -0.59
CA ASP A 10 -11.62 -19.87 -1.61
C ASP A 10 -12.31 -18.51 -1.89
N ASN A 11 -12.10 -17.53 -1.01
CA ASN A 11 -12.55 -16.15 -1.14
C ASN A 11 -11.41 -15.16 -0.83
N PRO A 12 -10.41 -15.04 -1.71
CA PRO A 12 -9.30 -14.09 -1.55
C PRO A 12 -9.79 -12.64 -1.61
N ALA A 13 -9.10 -11.76 -0.89
CA ALA A 13 -9.42 -10.33 -0.89
C ALA A 13 -8.57 -9.57 -1.90
N LEU A 14 -9.20 -8.66 -2.65
CA LEU A 14 -8.50 -7.67 -3.45
C LEU A 14 -8.24 -6.40 -2.62
N VAL A 15 -6.97 -6.04 -2.45
CA VAL A 15 -6.53 -4.81 -1.78
C VAL A 15 -5.93 -3.86 -2.80
N ILE A 16 -6.55 -2.69 -2.98
CA ILE A 16 -6.08 -1.65 -3.90
C ILE A 16 -5.57 -0.47 -3.07
N PHE A 17 -4.30 -0.11 -3.26
CA PHE A 17 -3.70 1.09 -2.69
C PHE A 17 -3.79 2.24 -3.68
N LEU A 18 -4.47 3.32 -3.31
CA LEU A 18 -4.48 4.56 -4.07
C LEU A 18 -3.42 5.51 -3.48
N LEU A 19 -2.42 5.86 -4.27
CA LEU A 19 -1.26 6.61 -3.83
C LEU A 19 -1.26 8.01 -4.46
N ASP A 20 -1.35 9.04 -3.62
CA ASP A 20 -1.17 10.42 -4.06
C ASP A 20 0.30 10.64 -4.45
N GLN A 21 0.52 11.16 -5.65
CA GLN A 21 1.83 11.55 -6.20
C GLN A 21 1.84 13.04 -6.62
N SER A 22 0.95 13.85 -6.04
CA SER A 22 0.92 15.30 -6.22
C SER A 22 2.22 15.96 -5.77
N ARG A 23 2.46 17.20 -6.22
CA ARG A 23 3.65 17.99 -5.87
C ARG A 23 3.86 18.12 -4.35
N SER A 24 2.78 18.19 -3.57
CA SER A 24 2.85 18.32 -2.11
C SER A 24 3.51 17.11 -1.43
N MET A 25 3.52 15.95 -2.10
CA MET A 25 4.12 14.72 -1.59
C MET A 25 5.65 14.76 -1.60
N SER A 26 6.25 15.67 -2.38
CA SER A 26 7.69 15.95 -2.36
C SER A 26 8.11 16.86 -1.21
N GLU A 27 7.16 17.47 -0.50
CA GLU A 27 7.45 18.29 0.68
C GLU A 27 7.76 17.42 1.89
N ARG A 28 8.46 18.00 2.87
CA ARG A 28 8.77 17.33 4.14
C ARG A 28 7.51 17.07 4.96
N LEU A 29 7.52 15.96 5.68
CA LEU A 29 6.45 15.63 6.62
C LEU A 29 6.69 16.35 7.96
N GLY A 30 6.05 17.50 8.15
CA GLY A 30 6.15 18.30 9.37
C GLY A 30 7.38 19.23 9.42
N ALA A 31 7.56 19.91 10.55
CA ALA A 31 8.60 20.93 10.77
C ALA A 31 9.78 20.45 11.63
N GLY A 32 9.88 19.14 11.90
CA GLY A 32 10.92 18.56 12.76
C GLY A 32 12.23 18.23 12.05
N GLU A 33 13.13 17.53 12.75
CA GLU A 33 14.44 17.08 12.22
C GLU A 33 14.33 15.99 11.14
N ASP A 34 13.16 15.37 10.97
CA ASP A 34 12.94 14.37 9.93
C ASP A 34 12.95 15.03 8.55
N HIS A 35 13.94 14.66 7.74
CA HIS A 35 14.11 15.19 6.39
C HIS A 35 13.32 14.40 5.34
N ARG A 36 12.58 13.37 5.74
CA ARG A 36 11.80 12.57 4.79
C ARG A 36 10.63 13.36 4.21
N THR A 37 10.38 13.14 2.93
CA THR A 37 9.20 13.66 2.26
C THR A 37 7.96 12.89 2.68
N LYS A 38 6.77 13.49 2.50
CA LYS A 38 5.49 12.78 2.71
C LYS A 38 5.45 11.49 1.89
N ALA A 39 5.94 11.52 0.65
CA ALA A 39 6.04 10.34 -0.22
C ALA A 39 6.90 9.23 0.38
N GLN A 40 8.07 9.56 0.95
CA GLN A 40 8.94 8.57 1.60
C GLN A 40 8.27 7.93 2.81
N CYS A 41 7.60 8.73 3.63
CA CYS A 41 6.86 8.21 4.79
C CYS A 41 5.70 7.29 4.37
N VAL A 42 4.96 7.65 3.31
CA VAL A 42 3.88 6.82 2.76
C VAL A 42 4.43 5.53 2.16
N ALA A 43 5.57 5.59 1.44
CA ALA A 43 6.22 4.40 0.89
C ALA A 43 6.68 3.45 2.01
N ASP A 44 7.28 3.97 3.09
CA ASP A 44 7.66 3.17 4.26
C ASP A 44 6.44 2.50 4.91
N ALA A 45 5.35 3.25 5.09
CA ALA A 45 4.12 2.72 5.68
C ALA A 45 3.49 1.63 4.78
N LEU A 46 3.46 1.86 3.46
CA LEU A 46 2.95 0.88 2.49
C LEU A 46 3.80 -0.39 2.50
N ASN A 47 5.12 -0.28 2.49
CA ASN A 47 6.03 -1.42 2.52
C ASN A 47 5.83 -2.27 3.78
N ARG A 48 5.68 -1.63 4.95
CA ARG A 48 5.36 -2.33 6.20
C ARG A 48 4.01 -3.04 6.14
N LEU A 49 3.02 -2.42 5.53
CA LEU A 49 1.69 -3.00 5.38
C LEU A 49 1.70 -4.19 4.40
N LEU A 50 2.39 -4.08 3.27
CA LEU A 50 2.62 -5.18 2.34
C LEU A 50 3.34 -6.35 3.00
N GLN A 51 4.38 -6.07 3.78
CA GLN A 51 5.07 -7.09 4.57
C GLN A 51 4.12 -7.80 5.53
N ASN A 52 3.23 -7.07 6.21
CA ASN A 52 2.22 -7.67 7.08
C ASN A 52 1.23 -8.57 6.31
N LEU A 53 0.85 -8.21 5.09
CA LEU A 53 0.00 -9.06 4.24
C LEU A 53 0.74 -10.35 3.86
N VAL A 54 2.02 -10.25 3.47
CA VAL A 54 2.86 -11.41 3.16
C VAL A 54 3.01 -12.34 4.37
N ILE A 55 3.28 -11.80 5.55
CA ILE A 55 3.40 -12.60 6.79
C ILE A 55 2.08 -13.32 7.10
N LYS A 56 0.94 -12.68 6.89
CA LYS A 56 -0.38 -13.32 7.08
C LYS A 56 -0.63 -14.46 6.07
N ALA A 57 -0.16 -14.28 4.84
CA ALA A 57 -0.25 -15.29 3.78
C ALA A 57 0.75 -16.45 3.97
N ALA A 58 1.92 -16.20 4.56
CA ALA A 58 2.93 -17.20 4.83
C ALA A 58 2.52 -18.12 5.99
N LYS A 59 2.50 -19.43 5.74
CA LYS A 59 2.28 -20.50 6.73
C LYS A 59 3.40 -21.54 6.62
N ALA A 60 3.50 -22.43 7.60
CA ALA A 60 4.54 -23.46 7.64
C ALA A 60 4.60 -24.34 6.38
N GLU A 61 3.45 -24.52 5.72
CA GLU A 61 3.26 -25.31 4.51
C GLU A 61 3.33 -24.50 3.20
N GLY A 62 3.70 -23.22 3.27
CA GLY A 62 3.90 -22.35 2.12
C GLY A 62 3.09 -21.06 2.15
N VAL A 63 3.02 -20.37 1.01
CA VAL A 63 2.28 -19.11 0.85
C VAL A 63 0.85 -19.42 0.41
N ARG A 64 -0.15 -18.93 1.16
CA ARG A 64 -1.56 -19.06 0.82
C ARG A 64 -2.03 -17.86 0.00
N ASP A 65 -2.79 -18.11 -1.05
CA ASP A 65 -3.36 -17.08 -1.92
C ASP A 65 -4.58 -16.41 -1.23
N TYR A 66 -4.30 -15.51 -0.28
CA TYR A 66 -5.33 -14.77 0.47
C TYR A 66 -5.59 -13.37 -0.08
N PHE A 67 -4.60 -12.79 -0.75
CA PHE A 67 -4.61 -11.38 -1.10
C PHE A 67 -4.14 -11.17 -2.52
N TRP A 68 -4.95 -10.50 -3.32
CA TRP A 68 -4.50 -9.83 -4.53
C TRP A 68 -4.20 -8.38 -4.20
N VAL A 69 -3.06 -7.88 -4.68
CA VAL A 69 -2.60 -6.53 -4.36
C VAL A 69 -2.42 -5.73 -5.63
N SER A 70 -2.96 -4.51 -5.64
CA SER A 70 -2.73 -3.52 -6.68
C SER A 70 -2.38 -2.17 -6.07
N ALA A 71 -1.54 -1.38 -6.75
CA ALA A 71 -1.21 -0.03 -6.36
C ALA A 71 -1.37 0.91 -7.55
N ILE A 72 -2.10 2.01 -7.36
CA ILE A 72 -2.41 3.00 -8.39
C ILE A 72 -1.95 4.37 -7.90
N GLY A 73 -0.95 4.93 -8.59
CA GLY A 73 -0.54 6.32 -8.39
C GLY A 73 -1.49 7.28 -9.11
N TYR A 74 -1.83 8.41 -8.48
CA TYR A 74 -2.59 9.49 -9.09
C TYR A 74 -1.95 10.85 -8.78
N GLY A 75 -2.29 11.89 -9.55
CA GLY A 75 -1.81 13.25 -9.30
C GLY A 75 -0.42 13.59 -9.86
N TYR A 76 0.31 12.61 -10.42
CA TYR A 76 1.48 12.85 -11.26
C TYR A 76 1.03 12.98 -12.74
N PRO A 77 1.59 13.92 -13.53
CA PRO A 77 1.27 14.01 -14.95
C PRO A 77 1.64 12.71 -15.67
N VAL A 78 0.65 12.11 -16.35
CA VAL A 78 0.83 10.88 -17.12
C VAL A 78 0.99 11.29 -18.59
N GLY A 79 2.24 11.40 -19.07
CA GLY A 79 2.56 11.85 -20.44
C GLY A 79 3.91 12.57 -20.54
N SER A 80 4.45 12.71 -21.74
CA SER A 80 5.77 13.29 -22.03
C SER A 80 5.91 14.73 -21.53
N ILE A 81 7.02 15.02 -20.85
CA ILE A 81 7.52 16.37 -20.54
C ILE A 81 8.30 16.89 -21.74
#